data_AF-B3R9N8-F1
#
_entry.id   AF-B3R9N8-F1
#
_cell.length_a   1.000
_cell.length_b   1.000
_cell.length_c   1.000
_cell.angle_alpha   90.00
_cell.angle_beta   90.00
_cell.angle_gamma   90.00
#
_symmetry.space_group_name_H-M   'P 1'
#
loop_
_entity.id
_entity.type
_entity.pdbx_description
1 polymer ?
#
loop_
_entity_poly.entity_id
_entity_poly.type
_entity_poly.pdbx_seq_one_letter_code
_entity_poly.pdbx_strand_id
1 'polypeptide(L)'
;MKRLLTPIVSALLGAIVGAIVVHQLAREETPKVHKLQYPLMLTGGNSDSPAAILPPGTSLYLDRTFPEGFVRYKVYINVEGTKLEPRDVTEEFWLDPLTATPFDKDSLHALLKRFPLGKDDFSAVLGSGQLTKEEIRDLLRAYSQ
;
A
#
# COMPACT_ATOMS: atom_id res chain seq x y z
N MET A 1 40.41 50.73 8.73
CA MET A 1 40.13 49.40 8.13
C MET A 1 39.53 48.37 9.10
N LYS A 2 39.96 48.29 10.38
CA LYS A 2 39.42 47.29 11.35
C LYS A 2 37.92 47.40 11.68
N ARG A 3 37.30 48.59 11.57
CA ARG A 3 35.87 48.80 11.91
C ARG A 3 34.87 48.24 10.89
N LEU A 4 35.29 47.99 9.65
CA LEU A 4 34.43 47.41 8.61
C LEU A 4 34.50 45.87 8.54
N LEU A 5 35.51 45.25 9.17
CA LEU A 5 35.68 43.79 9.18
C LEU A 5 34.65 43.09 10.06
N THR A 6 34.31 43.67 11.22
CA THR A 6 33.37 43.09 12.18
C THR A 6 31.96 42.85 11.61
N PRO A 7 31.29 43.83 10.96
CA PRO A 7 29.95 43.60 10.41
C PRO A 7 29.94 42.58 9.25
N ILE A 8 31.03 42.53 8.45
CA ILE A 8 31.16 41.57 7.35
C ILE A 8 31.29 40.15 7.90
N VAL A 9 32.10 39.95 8.94
CA VAL A 9 32.24 38.65 9.60
C VAL A 9 30.93 38.21 10.25
N SER A 10 30.20 39.12 10.91
CA SER A 10 28.89 38.81 11.49
C SER A 10 27.84 38.44 10.44
N ALA A 11 27.82 39.14 9.29
CA ALA A 11 26.92 38.83 8.19
C ALA A 11 27.22 37.46 7.55
N LEU A 12 28.51 37.14 7.34
CA LEU A 12 28.94 35.84 6.85
C LEU A 12 28.57 34.71 7.84
N LEU A 13 28.76 34.93 9.14
CA LEU A 13 28.39 33.96 10.16
C LEU A 13 26.88 33.71 10.16
N GLY A 14 26.07 34.78 10.06
CA GLY A 14 24.62 34.69 9.98
C GLY A 14 24.14 33.93 8.73
N ALA A 15 24.77 34.17 7.57
CA ALA A 15 24.46 33.45 6.34
C ALA A 15 24.79 31.95 6.44
N ILE A 16 25.91 31.59 7.06
CA ILE A 16 26.31 30.19 7.27
C ILE A 16 25.32 29.49 8.21
N VAL A 17 24.99 30.10 9.34
CA VAL A 17 24.01 29.54 10.29
C VAL A 17 22.64 29.40 9.63
N GLY A 18 22.19 30.42 8.89
CA GLY A 18 20.94 30.37 8.14
C GLY A 18 20.92 29.25 7.12
N ALA A 19 22.00 29.07 6.35
CA ALA A 19 22.12 27.99 5.38
C ALA A 19 22.10 26.60 6.04
N ILE A 20 22.74 26.43 7.20
CA ILE A 20 22.72 25.16 7.96
C ILE A 20 21.30 24.85 8.45
N VAL A 21 20.57 25.84 8.98
CA VAL A 21 19.19 25.67 9.46
C VAL A 21 18.26 25.32 8.29
N VAL A 22 18.35 26.03 7.17
CA VAL A 22 17.58 25.72 5.96
C VAL A 22 17.91 24.33 5.44
N HIS A 23 19.18 23.93 5.46
CA HIS A 23 19.60 22.60 5.02
C HIS A 23 19.12 21.48 5.96
N GLN A 24 19.06 21.73 7.28
CA GLN A 24 18.47 20.78 8.23
C GLN A 24 16.95 20.69 8.10
N LEU A 25 16.25 21.80 7.83
CA LEU A 25 14.81 21.79 7.57
C LEU A 25 14.47 21.17 6.21
N ALA A 26 15.36 21.30 5.23
CA ALA A 26 15.25 20.70 3.90
C ALA A 26 15.74 19.25 3.85
N ARG A 27 16.17 18.66 4.98
CA ARG A 27 16.35 17.21 5.06
C ARG A 27 14.96 16.58 4.93
N GLU A 28 14.64 16.16 3.71
CA GLU A 28 13.49 15.31 3.45
C GLU A 28 13.54 14.14 4.43
N GLU A 29 12.53 14.06 5.30
CA GLU A 29 12.38 12.89 6.16
C GLU A 29 12.35 11.65 5.27
N THR A 30 13.25 10.70 5.55
CA THR A 30 13.29 9.45 4.80
C THR A 30 11.89 8.82 4.86
N PRO A 31 11.28 8.49 3.71
CA PRO A 31 9.92 7.99 3.69
C PRO A 31 9.83 6.70 4.50
N LYS A 32 8.93 6.65 5.47
CA LYS A 32 8.69 5.44 6.26
C LYS A 32 8.01 4.42 5.36
N VAL A 33 8.57 3.21 5.29
CA VAL A 33 8.04 2.14 4.44
C VAL A 33 7.68 0.92 5.27
N HIS A 34 6.59 0.26 4.91
CA HIS A 34 6.20 -1.03 5.46
C HIS A 34 6.14 -2.08 4.35
N LYS A 35 6.79 -3.22 4.55
CA LYS A 35 6.77 -4.35 3.61
C LYS A 35 5.73 -5.35 4.09
N LEU A 36 4.68 -5.55 3.29
CA LEU A 36 3.60 -6.47 3.66
C LEU A 36 4.12 -7.89 3.86
N GLN A 37 3.75 -8.49 4.99
CA GLN A 37 4.02 -9.91 5.29
C GLN A 37 2.85 -10.80 4.85
N TYR A 38 1.64 -10.23 4.79
CA TYR A 38 0.40 -10.91 4.44
C TYR A 38 -0.34 -10.09 3.37
N PRO A 39 -1.16 -10.74 2.52
CA PRO A 39 -1.97 -10.01 1.55
C PRO A 39 -3.00 -9.12 2.24
N LEU A 40 -3.30 -7.99 1.61
CA LEU A 40 -4.43 -7.12 2.00
C LEU A 40 -5.50 -7.18 0.91
N MET A 41 -6.76 -7.13 1.32
CA MET A 41 -7.89 -6.94 0.43
C MET A 41 -8.05 -5.47 0.13
N LEU A 42 -8.16 -5.10 -1.15
CA LEU A 42 -8.47 -3.75 -1.60
C LEU A 42 -9.95 -3.65 -1.95
N THR A 43 -10.63 -2.68 -1.36
CA THR A 43 -12.03 -2.35 -1.63
C THR A 43 -12.18 -0.83 -1.83
N GLY A 44 -13.27 -0.37 -2.44
CA GLY A 44 -13.51 1.06 -2.67
C GLY A 44 -13.45 1.47 -4.14
N GLY A 45 -13.48 2.78 -4.40
CA GLY A 45 -13.75 3.34 -5.72
C GLY A 45 -15.25 3.60 -5.91
N ASN A 46 -15.98 2.53 -6.23
CA ASN A 46 -17.43 2.53 -6.32
C ASN A 46 -17.99 1.32 -5.54
N SER A 47 -19.27 1.38 -5.15
CA SER A 47 -19.90 0.35 -4.30
C SER A 47 -19.95 -1.06 -4.93
N ASP A 48 -19.71 -1.18 -6.24
CA ASP A 48 -19.80 -2.44 -6.99
C ASP A 48 -18.44 -3.02 -7.41
N SER A 49 -17.34 -2.31 -7.11
CA SER A 49 -15.99 -2.72 -7.50
C SER A 49 -15.64 -4.07 -6.86
N PRO A 50 -15.09 -5.03 -7.63
CA PRO A 50 -14.55 -6.25 -7.07
C PRO A 50 -13.48 -5.97 -6.03
N ALA A 51 -13.52 -6.72 -4.93
CA ALA A 51 -12.38 -6.82 -4.04
C ALA A 51 -11.17 -7.33 -4.83
N ALA A 52 -10.07 -6.59 -4.76
CA ALA A 52 -8.78 -6.98 -5.33
C ALA A 52 -7.80 -7.35 -4.20
N ILE A 53 -6.64 -7.90 -4.55
CA ILE A 53 -5.62 -8.31 -3.59
C ILE A 53 -4.35 -7.49 -3.79
N LEU A 54 -3.85 -6.93 -2.70
CA LEU A 54 -2.50 -6.41 -2.60
C LEU A 54 -1.59 -7.53 -2.07
N PRO A 55 -0.65 -8.04 -2.86
CA PRO A 55 0.09 -9.24 -2.50
C PRO A 55 1.08 -8.99 -1.34
N PRO A 56 1.45 -10.06 -0.60
CA PRO A 56 2.57 -9.99 0.32
C PRO A 56 3.83 -9.55 -0.42
N GLY A 57 4.72 -8.84 0.27
CA GLY A 57 5.89 -8.22 -0.34
C GLY A 57 5.59 -6.89 -1.04
N THR A 58 4.37 -6.36 -1.04
CA THR A 58 4.14 -4.99 -1.51
C THR A 58 4.73 -3.98 -0.52
N SER A 59 5.38 -2.92 -1.05
CA SER A 59 5.89 -1.81 -0.25
C SER A 59 4.82 -0.73 -0.09
N LEU A 60 4.45 -0.42 1.14
CA LEU A 60 3.54 0.67 1.51
C LEU A 60 4.35 1.86 2.03
N TYR A 61 4.28 2.99 1.34
CA TYR A 61 4.98 4.22 1.74
C TYR A 61 4.05 5.08 2.55
N LEU A 62 4.42 5.43 3.78
CA LEU A 62 3.60 6.26 4.64
C LEU A 62 3.34 7.62 3.99
N ASP A 63 2.06 7.96 3.82
CA ASP A 63 1.65 9.27 3.31
C ASP A 63 1.21 10.18 4.45
N ARG A 64 0.21 9.75 5.23
CA ARG A 64 -0.36 10.54 6.32
C ARG A 64 -1.02 9.66 7.38
N THR A 65 -0.86 10.04 8.64
CA THR A 65 -1.61 9.50 9.77
C THR A 65 -2.77 10.43 10.11
N PHE A 66 -3.96 9.88 10.28
CA PHE A 66 -5.18 10.62 10.58
C PHE A 66 -5.56 10.49 12.06
N PRO A 67 -6.06 11.56 12.72
CA PRO A 67 -6.45 11.52 14.13
C PRO A 67 -7.58 10.53 14.44
N GLU A 68 -8.37 10.16 13.44
CA GLU A 68 -9.45 9.16 13.51
C GLU A 68 -8.92 7.71 13.65
N GLY A 69 -7.60 7.51 13.62
CA GLY A 69 -6.97 6.22 13.92
C GLY A 69 -6.64 5.36 12.70
N PHE A 70 -6.83 5.87 11.48
CA PHE A 70 -6.37 5.19 10.26
C PHE A 70 -5.15 5.90 9.64
N VAL A 71 -4.45 5.16 8.79
CA VAL A 71 -3.22 5.62 8.14
C VAL A 71 -3.37 5.44 6.64
N ARG A 72 -2.97 6.46 5.88
CA ARG A 72 -2.93 6.41 4.43
C ARG A 72 -1.51 6.10 3.97
N TYR A 73 -1.43 5.18 3.02
CA TYR A 73 -0.19 4.79 2.37
C TYR A 73 -0.28 5.08 0.87
N LYS A 74 0.87 5.41 0.27
CA LYS A 74 1.10 5.43 -1.17
C LYS A 74 1.60 4.05 -1.63
N VAL A 75 1.08 3.60 -2.76
CA VAL A 75 1.58 2.43 -3.50
C VAL A 75 1.95 2.90 -4.89
N TYR A 76 3.19 2.60 -5.32
CA TYR A 76 3.63 2.89 -6.67
C TYR A 76 3.39 1.66 -7.54
N ILE A 77 2.67 1.86 -8.65
CA ILE A 77 2.33 0.81 -9.60
C ILE A 77 2.95 1.19 -10.94
N ASN A 78 3.83 0.34 -11.43
CA ASN A 78 4.34 0.44 -12.79
C ASN A 78 3.29 -0.18 -13.73
N VAL A 79 2.90 0.57 -14.76
CA VAL A 79 1.94 0.10 -15.78
C VAL A 79 2.70 -0.15 -17.08
N GLU A 80 2.73 -1.40 -17.52
CA GLU A 80 3.39 -1.81 -18.75
C GLU A 80 2.36 -2.07 -19.87
N GLY A 81 2.72 -1.76 -21.12
CA GLY A 81 1.91 -2.10 -22.29
C GLY A 81 0.63 -1.28 -22.51
N THR A 82 0.27 -0.40 -21.57
CA THR A 82 -0.91 0.47 -21.69
C THR A 82 -0.53 1.92 -21.39
N LYS A 83 -0.87 2.84 -22.30
CA LYS A 83 -0.73 4.27 -22.06
C LYS A 83 -1.98 4.77 -21.34
N LEU A 84 -1.82 5.28 -20.13
CA LEU A 84 -2.88 5.98 -19.40
C LEU A 84 -2.78 7.46 -19.72
N GLU A 85 -3.86 8.06 -20.21
CA GLU A 85 -3.90 9.50 -20.50
C GLU A 85 -4.16 10.27 -19.19
N PRO A 86 -3.21 11.12 -18.73
CA PRO A 86 -3.39 11.89 -17.51
C PRO A 86 -4.48 12.95 -17.69
N ARG A 87 -5.17 13.27 -16.60
CA ARG A 87 -6.13 14.37 -16.54
C ARG A 87 -5.77 15.27 -15.36
N ASP A 88 -5.91 16.57 -15.54
CA ASP A 88 -5.76 17.52 -14.45
C ASP A 88 -6.88 17.29 -13.43
N VAL A 89 -6.51 17.32 -12.15
CA VAL A 89 -7.47 17.20 -11.05
C VAL A 89 -8.20 18.53 -10.90
N THR A 90 -9.35 18.67 -11.55
CA THR A 90 -10.13 19.92 -11.53
C THR A 90 -11.07 20.01 -10.33
N GLU A 91 -11.31 18.90 -9.61
CA GLU A 91 -12.18 18.86 -8.42
C GLU A 91 -11.52 18.05 -7.30
N GLU A 92 -11.72 18.51 -6.05
CA GLU A 92 -11.23 17.85 -4.83
C GLU A 92 -11.81 16.43 -4.63
N PHE A 93 -12.91 16.11 -5.33
CA PHE A 93 -13.65 14.84 -5.30
C PHE A 93 -13.02 13.70 -6.12
N TRP A 94 -11.90 13.90 -6.83
CA TRP A 94 -11.20 12.80 -7.51
C TRP A 94 -10.31 11.97 -6.59
N LEU A 95 -10.18 12.35 -5.32
CA LEU A 95 -9.52 11.55 -4.30
C LEU A 95 -10.47 10.47 -3.79
N ASP A 96 -10.48 9.34 -4.48
CA ASP A 96 -11.25 8.15 -4.15
C ASP A 96 -10.31 7.01 -3.74
N PRO A 97 -9.77 7.04 -2.50
CA PRO A 97 -8.77 6.10 -2.06
C PRO A 97 -9.38 4.71 -1.85
N LEU A 98 -8.68 3.68 -2.34
CA LEU A 98 -8.98 2.31 -1.97
C LEU A 98 -8.69 2.09 -0.48
N THR A 99 -9.54 1.29 0.15
CA THR A 99 -9.37 0.81 1.52
C THR A 99 -8.66 -0.55 1.48
N ALA A 100 -7.58 -0.69 2.24
CA ALA A 100 -6.85 -1.94 2.39
C ALA A 100 -7.14 -2.57 3.76
N THR A 101 -7.76 -3.75 3.80
CA THR A 101 -8.06 -4.47 5.04
C THR A 101 -7.41 -5.85 5.06
N PRO A 102 -7.10 -6.42 6.23
CA PRO A 102 -6.70 -7.82 6.34
C PRO A 102 -7.77 -8.73 5.74
N PHE A 103 -7.35 -9.86 5.18
CA PHE A 103 -8.29 -10.93 4.78
C PHE A 103 -8.85 -11.61 6.02
N ASP A 104 -10.17 -11.55 6.19
CA ASP A 104 -10.88 -12.47 7.07
C ASP A 104 -11.44 -13.67 6.30
N LYS A 105 -11.91 -14.68 7.04
CA LYS A 105 -12.42 -15.93 6.48
C LYS A 105 -13.65 -15.71 5.59
N ASP A 106 -14.51 -14.78 5.97
CA ASP A 106 -15.76 -14.51 5.27
C ASP A 106 -15.51 -13.79 3.94
N SER A 107 -14.56 -12.87 3.93
CA SER A 107 -14.08 -12.14 2.75
C SER A 107 -13.42 -13.09 1.76
N LEU A 108 -12.61 -14.04 2.24
CA LEU A 108 -12.04 -15.08 1.37
C LEU A 108 -13.13 -15.94 0.74
N HIS A 109 -14.12 -16.39 1.52
CA HIS A 109 -15.25 -17.16 0.98
C HIS A 109 -16.06 -16.37 -0.04
N ALA A 110 -16.30 -15.08 0.19
CA ALA A 110 -16.99 -14.20 -0.76
C ALA A 110 -16.20 -14.06 -2.07
N LEU A 111 -14.87 -13.96 -1.99
CA LEU A 111 -13.99 -13.91 -3.15
C LEU A 111 -14.02 -15.22 -3.94
N LEU A 112 -13.91 -16.37 -3.27
CA LEU A 112 -13.96 -17.70 -3.90
C LEU A 112 -15.33 -18.00 -4.56
N LYS A 113 -16.42 -17.43 -4.05
CA LYS A 113 -17.74 -17.53 -4.70
C LYS A 113 -17.80 -16.73 -6.01
N ARG A 114 -17.09 -15.61 -6.08
CA ARG A 114 -17.09 -14.70 -7.22
C ARG A 114 -16.09 -15.12 -8.30
N PHE A 115 -14.98 -15.74 -7.89
CA PHE A 115 -13.97 -16.35 -8.75
C PHE A 115 -13.91 -17.85 -8.44
N PRO A 116 -14.85 -18.65 -8.98
CA PRO A 116 -14.89 -20.08 -8.70
C PRO A 116 -13.60 -20.73 -9.22
N LEU A 117 -12.96 -21.51 -8.35
CA LEU A 117 -11.75 -22.23 -8.66
C LEU A 117 -12.05 -23.36 -9.67
N GLY A 118 -11.21 -23.46 -10.69
CA GLY A 118 -11.24 -24.56 -11.65
C GLY A 118 -10.62 -25.84 -11.07
N LYS A 119 -10.70 -26.93 -11.84
CA LYS A 119 -10.13 -28.23 -11.46
C LYS A 119 -8.63 -28.12 -11.15
N ASP A 120 -7.89 -27.37 -11.95
CA ASP A 120 -6.44 -27.23 -11.81
C ASP A 120 -6.07 -26.40 -10.57
N ASP A 121 -6.84 -25.34 -10.30
CA ASP A 121 -6.69 -24.51 -9.10
C ASP A 121 -6.95 -25.35 -7.84
N PHE A 122 -8.02 -26.14 -7.83
CA PHE A 122 -8.30 -27.09 -6.74
C PHE A 122 -7.17 -28.11 -6.58
N SER A 123 -6.65 -28.67 -7.67
CA SER A 123 -5.53 -29.61 -7.61
C SER A 123 -4.27 -28.97 -7.00
N ALA A 124 -4.00 -27.70 -7.32
CA ALA A 124 -2.87 -26.97 -6.76
C ALA A 124 -3.06 -26.68 -5.27
N VAL A 125 -4.26 -26.28 -4.85
CA VAL A 125 -4.61 -26.06 -3.43
C VAL A 125 -4.48 -27.34 -2.62
N LEU A 126 -5.01 -28.46 -3.12
CA LEU A 126 -4.88 -29.76 -2.45
C LEU A 126 -3.42 -30.24 -2.41
N GLY A 127 -2.63 -29.93 -3.44
CA GLY A 127 -1.21 -30.22 -3.52
C GLY A 127 -0.32 -29.36 -2.62
N SER A 128 -0.85 -28.29 -2.02
CA SER A 128 -0.06 -27.38 -1.17
C SER A 128 0.30 -27.97 0.20
N GLY A 129 -0.20 -29.16 0.53
CA GLY A 129 0.09 -29.86 1.78
C GLY A 129 -0.61 -29.31 3.02
N GLN A 130 -1.59 -28.40 2.85
CA GLN A 130 -2.37 -27.89 3.98
C GLN A 130 -3.44 -28.86 4.48
N LEU A 131 -3.79 -29.87 3.69
CA LEU A 131 -4.72 -30.94 4.06
C LEU A 131 -4.07 -32.30 3.82
N THR A 132 -4.31 -33.24 4.72
CA THR A 132 -3.93 -34.65 4.57
C THR A 132 -4.84 -35.36 3.58
N LYS A 133 -4.38 -36.50 3.03
CA LYS A 133 -5.19 -37.30 2.08
C LYS A 133 -6.48 -37.79 2.72
N GLU A 134 -6.43 -38.08 4.01
CA GLU A 134 -7.57 -38.50 4.83
C GLU A 134 -8.61 -37.38 4.95
N GLU A 135 -8.18 -36.17 5.31
CA GLU A 135 -9.06 -34.99 5.41
C GLU A 135 -9.71 -34.65 4.06
N ILE A 136 -8.94 -34.76 2.96
CA ILE A 136 -9.48 -34.56 1.60
C ILE A 136 -10.57 -35.59 1.30
N ARG A 137 -10.33 -36.86 1.60
CA ARG A 137 -11.31 -37.94 1.37
C ARG A 137 -12.58 -37.73 2.20
N ASP A 138 -12.43 -37.31 3.45
CA ASP A 138 -13.56 -37.08 4.34
C ASP A 138 -14.39 -35.85 3.90
N LEU A 139 -13.73 -34.78 3.44
CA LEU A 139 -14.39 -33.63 2.82
C LEU A 139 -15.20 -34.05 1.58
N LEU A 140 -14.60 -34.79 0.66
CA LEU A 140 -15.29 -35.25 -0.56
C LEU A 140 -16.51 -36.13 -0.24
N ARG A 141 -16.39 -37.00 0.78
CA ARG A 141 -17.52 -37.83 1.24
C ARG A 141 -18.67 -36.97 1.77
N ALA A 142 -18.37 -35.97 2.60
CA ALA A 142 -19.37 -35.08 3.19
C ALA A 142 -20.14 -34.26 2.14
N TYR A 143 -19.52 -33.91 1.01
CA TYR A 143 -20.18 -33.20 -0.10
C TYR A 143 -20.91 -34.11 -1.09
N SER A 144 -20.66 -35.41 -1.07
CA SER A 144 -21.29 -36.40 -1.95
C SER A 144 -22.56 -37.05 -1.38
N GLN A 145 -22.93 -36.68 -0.16
CA GLN A 145 -24.21 -37.03 0.50
C GLN A 145 -25.23 -35.92 0.29
#